data_AF-A0A835KD10-F1
#
_entry.id   AF-A0A835KD10-F1
#
_cell.length_a   1.000
_cell.length_b   1.000
_cell.length_c   1.000
_cell.angle_alpha   90.00
_cell.angle_beta   90.00
_cell.angle_gamma   90.00
#
_symmetry.space_group_name_H-M   'P 1'
#
loop_
_entity.id
_entity.type
_entity.pdbx_description
1 polymer ?
#
loop_
_entity_poly.entity_id
_entity_poly.type
_entity_poly.pdbx_seq_one_letter_code
_entity_poly.pdbx_strand_id
1 'polypeptide(L)'
;MSNFPITLKYIDPTYMIHTMPPNTSDNIYCTLLVHSALHGAMSGYIGFTVTPVNGRHAYIPFYRITEKQNKVVITDMMWARVLCSTNQPCFLTHKDVKRAGQDEEEPHLPLVEGENALVKSPSMCNGNSNLCSGAA
;
A
#
# COMPACT_ATOMS: atom_id res chain seq x y z
N MET A 1 -13.24 -17.68 -38.08
CA MET A 1 -13.62 -17.21 -36.73
C MET A 1 -15.04 -16.71 -36.82
N SER A 2 -16.00 -17.43 -36.22
CA SER A 2 -17.40 -17.03 -36.16
C SER A 2 -17.55 -15.83 -35.23
N ASN A 3 -18.17 -14.75 -35.73
CA ASN A 3 -18.41 -13.54 -34.97
C ASN A 3 -19.62 -13.79 -34.05
N PHE A 4 -19.37 -14.00 -32.75
CA PHE A 4 -20.42 -14.07 -31.75
C PHE A 4 -20.92 -12.65 -31.44
N PRO A 5 -22.24 -12.41 -31.37
CA PRO A 5 -22.75 -11.10 -30.98
C PRO A 5 -22.40 -10.81 -29.51
N ILE A 6 -21.65 -9.74 -29.26
CA ILE A 6 -21.22 -9.30 -27.93
C ILE A 6 -22.05 -8.06 -27.53
N THR A 7 -22.64 -8.09 -26.33
CA THR A 7 -23.29 -6.92 -25.72
C THR A 7 -22.36 -6.31 -24.67
N LEU A 8 -21.89 -5.09 -24.91
CA LEU A 8 -21.03 -4.35 -23.98
C LEU A 8 -21.84 -3.34 -23.18
N LYS A 9 -21.76 -3.40 -21.85
CA LYS A 9 -22.31 -2.38 -20.95
C LYS A 9 -21.16 -1.71 -20.21
N TYR A 10 -21.01 -0.41 -20.40
CA TYR A 10 -20.06 0.40 -19.66
C TYR A 10 -20.76 1.02 -18.45
N ILE A 11 -20.12 0.96 -17.29
CA ILE A 11 -20.60 1.55 -16.04
C ILE A 11 -19.47 2.44 -15.52
N ASP A 12 -19.76 3.72 -15.30
CA ASP A 12 -18.82 4.64 -14.65
C ASP A 12 -19.33 5.00 -13.25
N PRO A 13 -18.77 4.38 -12.19
CA PRO A 13 -19.16 4.66 -10.82
C PRO A 13 -18.43 5.83 -10.18
N THR A 14 -17.58 6.57 -10.90
CA THR A 14 -16.68 7.59 -10.32
C THR A 14 -17.44 8.62 -9.48
N TYR A 15 -18.49 9.23 -10.03
CA TYR A 15 -19.28 10.21 -9.26
C TYR A 15 -20.03 9.54 -8.10
N MET A 16 -20.51 8.32 -8.30
CA MET A 16 -21.22 7.58 -7.24
C MET A 16 -20.30 7.39 -6.04
N ILE A 17 -19.06 6.90 -6.22
CA ILE A 17 -18.14 6.64 -5.10
C ILE A 17 -17.70 7.92 -4.37
N HIS A 18 -17.55 9.05 -5.08
CA HIS A 18 -17.10 10.31 -4.48
C HIS A 18 -18.21 11.11 -3.80
N THR A 19 -19.48 10.77 -4.05
CA THR A 19 -20.64 11.50 -3.50
C THR A 19 -21.41 10.75 -2.42
N MET A 20 -21.06 9.49 -2.16
CA MET A 20 -21.66 8.78 -1.03
C MET A 20 -21.22 9.41 0.30
N PRO A 21 -22.12 9.42 1.30
CA PRO A 21 -21.75 9.85 2.64
C PRO A 21 -20.67 8.93 3.24
N PRO A 22 -19.81 9.46 4.12
CA PRO A 22 -18.75 8.68 4.74
C PRO A 22 -19.34 7.54 5.59
N ASN A 23 -18.67 6.40 5.59
CA ASN A 23 -19.01 5.32 6.50
C ASN A 23 -18.65 5.70 7.96
N THR A 24 -19.12 4.92 8.94
CA THR A 24 -18.85 5.20 10.36
C THR A 24 -17.36 5.21 10.68
N SER A 25 -16.57 4.31 10.10
CA SER A 25 -15.12 4.27 10.30
C SER A 25 -14.39 5.50 9.76
N ASP A 26 -14.80 6.00 8.60
CA ASP A 26 -14.25 7.21 7.98
C ASP A 26 -14.59 8.44 8.81
N ASN A 27 -15.80 8.49 9.38
CA ASN A 27 -16.21 9.59 10.27
C ASN A 27 -15.35 9.63 11.54
N ILE A 28 -15.14 8.48 12.18
CA ILE A 28 -14.24 8.36 13.35
C ILE A 28 -12.81 8.75 12.95
N TYR A 29 -12.32 8.24 11.82
CA TYR A 29 -10.98 8.52 11.32
C TYR A 29 -10.75 10.01 11.06
N CYS A 30 -11.67 10.68 10.36
CA CYS A 30 -11.62 12.13 10.12
C CYS A 30 -11.61 12.92 11.42
N THR A 31 -12.42 12.51 12.42
CA THR A 31 -12.45 13.17 13.73
C THR A 31 -11.11 13.07 14.46
N LEU A 32 -10.47 11.89 14.43
CA LEU A 32 -9.16 11.66 15.05
C LEU A 32 -8.05 12.47 14.37
N LEU A 33 -8.09 12.55 13.03
CA LEU A 33 -7.17 13.40 12.26
C LEU A 33 -7.32 14.88 12.63
N VAL A 34 -8.55 15.38 12.70
CA VAL A 34 -8.84 16.78 13.04
C VAL A 34 -8.34 17.13 14.44
N HIS A 35 -8.62 16.29 15.44
CA HIS A 35 -8.15 16.54 16.81
C HIS A 35 -6.63 16.58 16.86
N SER A 36 -5.96 15.61 16.23
CA SER A 36 -4.50 15.55 16.19
C SER A 36 -3.90 16.78 15.50
N ALA A 37 -4.46 17.21 14.36
CA ALA A 37 -4.01 18.40 13.65
C ALA A 37 -4.19 19.67 14.49
N LEU A 38 -5.34 19.79 15.15
CA LEU A 38 -5.65 20.92 16.03
C LEU A 38 -4.70 20.97 17.23
N HIS A 39 -4.37 19.83 17.83
CA HIS A 39 -3.40 19.77 18.92
C HIS A 39 -2.00 20.24 18.49
N GLY A 40 -1.55 19.82 17.30
CA GLY A 40 -0.31 20.30 16.71
C GLY A 40 -0.33 21.81 16.45
N ALA A 41 -1.44 22.32 15.91
CA ALA A 41 -1.61 23.75 15.66
C ALA A 41 -1.62 24.58 16.95
N MET A 42 -2.30 24.11 18.01
CA MET A 42 -2.28 24.76 19.34
C MET A 42 -0.90 24.73 19.98
N SER A 43 -0.06 23.74 19.64
CA SER A 43 1.34 23.67 20.07
C SER A 43 2.27 24.61 19.28
N GLY A 44 1.73 25.37 18.32
CA GLY A 44 2.49 26.30 17.48
C GLY A 44 3.18 25.65 16.29
N TYR A 45 2.88 24.38 15.96
CA TYR A 45 3.41 23.75 14.75
C TYR A 45 2.68 24.26 13.50
N ILE A 46 3.43 24.43 12.40
CA ILE A 46 2.92 24.88 11.10
C ILE A 46 3.57 24.07 9.97
N GLY A 47 2.95 24.05 8.79
CA GLY A 47 3.53 23.41 7.60
C GLY A 47 3.59 21.88 7.63
N PHE A 48 2.66 21.25 8.36
CA PHE A 48 2.56 19.80 8.51
C PHE A 48 1.17 19.29 8.14
N THR A 49 1.09 18.00 7.80
CA THR A 49 -0.16 17.23 7.77
C THR A 49 -0.14 16.19 8.87
N VAL A 50 -1.32 15.66 9.21
CA VAL A 50 -1.45 14.50 10.09
C VAL A 50 -1.88 13.29 9.29
N THR A 51 -1.19 12.17 9.45
CA THR A 51 -1.62 10.88 8.91
C THR A 51 -1.36 9.77 9.93
N PRO A 52 -2.10 8.65 9.88
CA PRO A 52 -1.73 7.44 10.60
C PRO A 52 -0.45 6.84 10.01
N VAL A 53 0.51 6.50 10.86
CA VAL A 53 1.74 5.77 10.55
C VAL A 53 1.86 4.67 11.58
N ASN A 54 1.84 3.41 11.13
CA ASN A 54 1.94 2.23 12.00
C ASN A 54 0.97 2.26 13.20
N GLY A 55 -0.27 2.70 12.96
CA GLY A 55 -1.33 2.76 13.99
C GLY A 55 -1.29 3.98 14.91
N ARG A 56 -0.42 4.96 14.67
CA ARG A 56 -0.34 6.22 15.44
C ARG A 56 -0.48 7.43 14.54
N HIS A 57 -1.13 8.49 15.02
CA HIS A 57 -1.20 9.76 14.28
C HIS A 57 0.15 10.49 14.39
N ALA A 58 0.80 10.75 13.27
CA ALA A 58 2.09 11.40 13.20
C ALA A 58 2.00 12.73 12.44
N TYR A 59 2.85 13.69 12.81
CA TYR A 59 3.00 14.96 12.10
C TYR A 59 4.07 14.82 11.03
N ILE A 60 3.70 15.07 9.77
CA ILE A 60 4.59 14.93 8.63
C ILE A 60 4.70 16.29 7.92
N PRO A 61 5.91 16.84 7.76
CA PRO A 61 6.12 18.08 7.02
C PRO A 61 5.76 17.97 5.53
N PHE A 62 5.26 19.04 4.92
CA PHE A 62 4.83 19.03 3.51
C PHE A 62 5.90 18.62 2.52
N TYR A 63 7.16 19.04 2.72
CA TYR A 63 8.25 18.71 1.80
C TYR A 63 8.50 17.19 1.72
N ARG A 64 8.30 16.44 2.82
CA ARG A 64 8.42 14.98 2.84
C ARG A 64 7.26 14.28 2.14
N ILE A 65 6.05 14.83 2.23
CA ILE A 65 4.84 14.19 1.65
C ILE A 65 4.90 14.21 0.13
N THR A 66 5.47 15.26 -0.46
CA THR A 66 5.56 15.41 -1.91
C THR A 66 6.70 14.61 -2.55
N GLU A 67 7.65 14.10 -1.76
CA GLU A 67 8.83 13.38 -2.28
C GLU A 67 8.48 12.06 -2.97
N LYS A 68 7.52 11.30 -2.43
CA LYS A 68 7.18 9.95 -2.91
C LYS A 68 5.67 9.70 -2.86
N GLN A 69 5.16 9.05 -3.90
CA GLN A 69 3.79 8.54 -3.93
C GLN A 69 3.77 7.05 -3.61
N ASN A 70 2.76 6.60 -2.86
CA ASN A 70 2.53 5.19 -2.62
C ASN A 70 2.03 4.51 -3.91
N LYS A 71 2.76 3.49 -4.38
CA LYS A 71 2.40 2.68 -5.55
C LYS A 71 2.15 1.25 -5.11
N VAL A 72 1.16 0.61 -5.72
CA VAL A 72 0.90 -0.81 -5.49
C VAL A 72 2.12 -1.62 -5.91
N VAL A 73 2.62 -2.43 -4.99
CA VAL A 73 3.73 -3.36 -5.25
C VAL A 73 3.16 -4.59 -5.95
N ILE A 74 3.45 -4.70 -7.24
CA ILE A 74 2.94 -5.78 -8.12
C ILE A 74 3.58 -7.15 -7.86
N THR A 75 4.64 -7.20 -7.06
CA THR A 75 5.31 -8.44 -6.67
C THR A 75 4.84 -9.00 -5.33
N ASP A 76 4.04 -8.24 -4.57
CA ASP A 76 3.61 -8.61 -3.23
C ASP A 76 2.36 -9.52 -3.25
N MET A 77 2.12 -10.22 -2.13
CA MET A 77 0.98 -11.10 -1.90
C MET A 77 -0.36 -10.38 -2.12
N MET A 78 -0.46 -9.09 -1.80
CA MET A 78 -1.71 -8.34 -2.02
C MET A 78 -2.07 -8.28 -3.51
N TRP A 79 -1.10 -8.05 -4.39
CA TRP A 79 -1.31 -8.10 -5.84
C TRP A 79 -1.55 -9.52 -6.34
N ALA A 80 -0.83 -10.51 -5.79
CA ALA A 80 -1.05 -11.91 -6.12
C ALA A 80 -2.50 -12.35 -5.85
N ARG A 81 -3.12 -11.90 -4.75
CA ARG A 81 -4.54 -12.17 -4.46
C ARG A 81 -5.48 -11.63 -5.54
N VAL A 82 -5.18 -10.47 -6.12
CA VAL A 82 -5.97 -9.89 -7.23
C VAL A 82 -5.85 -10.76 -8.48
N LEU A 83 -4.64 -11.23 -8.82
CA LEU A 83 -4.44 -12.12 -9.97
C LEU A 83 -5.19 -13.44 -9.79
N CYS A 84 -5.13 -14.03 -8.59
CA CYS A 84 -5.85 -15.26 -8.28
C CYS A 84 -7.37 -15.12 -8.34
N SER A 85 -7.94 -13.99 -7.89
CA SER A 85 -9.39 -13.80 -7.89
C SER A 85 -9.96 -13.47 -9.28
N THR A 86 -9.16 -12.83 -10.12
CA THR A 86 -9.59 -12.41 -11.47
C THR A 86 -9.24 -13.41 -12.57
N ASN A 87 -8.39 -14.40 -12.28
CA ASN A 87 -7.81 -15.33 -13.26
C ASN A 87 -7.10 -14.61 -14.43
N GLN A 88 -6.65 -13.38 -14.23
CA GLN A 88 -5.91 -12.64 -15.24
C GLN A 88 -4.46 -13.14 -15.30
N PRO A 89 -3.86 -13.23 -16.50
CA PRO A 89 -2.47 -13.61 -16.62
C PRO A 89 -1.55 -12.54 -16.01
N CYS A 90 -0.47 -12.95 -15.36
CA CYS A 90 0.55 -12.00 -14.94
C CYS A 90 1.37 -11.56 -16.17
N PHE A 91 1.46 -10.26 -16.42
CA PHE A 91 2.26 -9.71 -17.52
C PHE A 91 3.74 -9.48 -17.13
N LEU A 92 4.17 -9.98 -15.98
CA LEU A 92 5.54 -9.83 -15.48
C LEU A 92 6.47 -10.87 -16.08
N THR A 93 7.61 -10.41 -16.58
CA THR A 93 8.71 -11.29 -16.98
C THR A 93 9.57 -11.62 -15.76
N HIS A 94 10.28 -12.75 -15.79
CA HIS A 94 11.21 -13.13 -14.72
C HIS A 94 12.30 -12.05 -14.45
N LYS A 95 12.65 -11.23 -15.45
CA LYS A 95 13.56 -10.08 -15.28
C LYS A 95 12.93 -8.95 -14.45
N ASP A 96 11.63 -8.73 -14.59
CA ASP A 96 10.89 -7.67 -13.89
C ASP A 96 10.72 -8.02 -12.41
N VAL A 97 10.48 -9.30 -12.12
CA VAL A 97 10.40 -9.82 -10.74
C VAL A 97 11.73 -9.67 -10.00
N LYS A 98 12.85 -9.95 -10.68
CA LYS A 98 14.19 -9.80 -10.09
C LYS A 98 14.56 -8.35 -9.79
N ARG A 99 14.17 -7.41 -10.65
CA ARG A 99 14.41 -5.98 -10.46
C ARG A 99 13.62 -5.42 -9.29
N ALA A 100 12.35 -5.80 -9.16
CA ALA A 100 11.50 -5.34 -8.08
C ALA A 100 11.97 -5.78 -6.68
N GLY A 101 12.73 -6.89 -6.58
CA GLY A 101 13.33 -7.32 -5.31
C GLY A 101 14.60 -6.56 -4.90
N GLN A 102 15.11 -5.65 -5.74
CA GLN A 102 16.35 -4.89 -5.50
C GLN A 102 16.11 -3.44 -5.06
N ASP A 103 14.87 -2.93 -5.19
CA ASP A 103 14.52 -1.55 -4.82
C ASP A 103 14.26 -1.37 -3.30
N GLU A 104 14.43 -2.43 -2.51
CA GLU A 104 14.38 -2.46 -1.05
C GLU A 104 15.76 -2.14 -0.42
N GLU A 105 16.49 -1.14 -0.94
CA GLU A 105 17.64 -0.57 -0.23
C GLU A 105 17.15 0.67 0.51
N GLU A 106 16.85 0.50 1.80
CA GLU A 106 16.51 1.56 2.74
C GLU A 106 17.46 2.76 2.58
N PRO A 107 16.96 4.00 2.41
CA PRO A 107 17.80 5.18 2.54
C PRO A 107 18.37 5.19 3.96
N HIS A 108 19.66 4.90 4.08
CA HIS A 108 20.41 4.99 5.32
C HIS A 108 20.34 6.42 5.86
N LEU A 109 19.34 6.69 6.71
CA LEU A 109 19.35 7.82 7.63
C LEU A 109 20.48 7.54 8.63
N PRO A 110 21.45 8.46 8.82
CA PRO A 110 22.50 8.26 9.82
C PRO A 110 21.85 8.07 11.19
N LEU A 111 21.93 6.84 11.69
CA LEU A 111 21.59 6.50 13.06
C LEU A 111 22.61 7.18 13.96
N VAL A 112 22.14 8.05 14.85
CA VAL A 112 22.95 8.54 15.98
C VAL A 112 23.29 7.33 16.85
N GLU A 113 24.59 7.10 17.07
CA GLU A 113 25.15 5.92 17.72
C GLU A 113 24.56 5.67 19.12
N GLY A 114 24.17 4.42 19.38
CA GLY A 114 23.59 3.96 20.64
C GLY A 114 23.32 2.44 20.67
N GLU A 115 24.41 1.67 20.70
CA GLU A 115 24.61 0.37 21.39
C GLU A 115 23.50 -0.72 21.45
N ASN A 116 23.81 -1.87 20.81
CA ASN A 116 23.57 -3.27 21.23
C ASN A 116 22.13 -3.88 21.25
N ALA A 117 21.84 -4.80 20.32
CA ALA A 117 21.58 -6.24 20.63
C ALA A 117 21.13 -7.07 19.41
N LEU A 118 21.71 -8.27 19.34
CA LEU A 118 21.51 -9.42 18.47
C LEU A 118 20.04 -9.81 18.18
N VAL A 119 19.61 -9.79 16.92
CA VAL A 119 18.52 -10.66 16.41
C VAL A 119 18.92 -11.23 15.04
N LYS A 120 19.10 -12.55 15.00
CA LYS A 120 19.35 -13.35 13.80
C LYS A 120 18.17 -13.23 12.82
N SER A 121 18.48 -12.96 11.55
CA SER A 121 17.52 -13.04 10.44
C SER A 121 17.04 -14.49 10.26
N PRO A 122 15.72 -14.76 10.08
CA PRO A 122 15.27 -16.09 9.71
C PRO A 122 15.64 -16.42 8.26
N SER A 123 16.04 -17.67 8.06
CA SER A 123 16.47 -18.29 6.81
C SER A 123 15.40 -18.27 5.70
N MET A 124 15.84 -18.03 4.47
CA MET A 124 15.07 -18.20 3.24
C MET A 124 14.56 -19.65 3.10
N CYS A 125 13.25 -19.81 2.89
CA CYS A 125 12.69 -21.08 2.44
C CYS A 125 12.95 -21.23 0.93
N ASN A 126 13.72 -22.25 0.57
CA ASN A 126 14.04 -22.64 -0.79
C ASN A 126 12.98 -23.63 -1.34
N GLY A 127 12.56 -23.41 -2.59
CA GLY A 127 12.02 -24.40 -3.53
C GLY A 127 10.81 -25.27 -3.13
N ASN A 128 9.67 -25.09 -3.81
CA ASN A 128 9.34 -25.91 -4.98
C ASN A 128 7.95 -25.57 -5.55
N SER A 129 7.90 -25.51 -6.88
CA SER A 129 6.70 -25.48 -7.70
C SER A 129 5.84 -26.74 -7.48
N ASN A 130 4.53 -26.53 -7.60
CA ASN A 130 3.42 -27.50 -7.52
C ASN A 130 2.81 -27.61 -6.12
N LEU A 131 1.70 -26.90 -5.91
CA LEU A 131 0.48 -27.46 -5.30
C LEU A 131 -0.60 -26.36 -5.30
N CYS A 132 -1.49 -26.40 -6.27
CA CYS A 132 -2.84 -25.84 -6.17
C CYS A 132 -3.76 -26.71 -7.05
N SER A 133 -3.86 -27.99 -6.69
CA SER A 133 -5.01 -28.81 -7.06
C SER A 133 -6.01 -28.73 -5.91
N GLY A 134 -7.12 -28.04 -6.17
CA GLY A 134 -8.47 -28.20 -5.60
C GLY A 134 -8.69 -28.31 -4.09
N ALA A 135 -9.55 -27.44 -3.56
CA ALA A 135 -10.70 -27.85 -2.75
C ALA A 135 -11.74 -26.71 -2.71
N ALA A 136 -13.00 -27.11 -2.57
CA ALA A 136 -14.25 -26.39 -2.81
C ALA A 136 -14.53 -25.16 -1.95
#